data_AF-A0A920EXI3-F1
#
_entry.id   AF-A0A920EXI3-F1
#
_cell.length_a   1.000
_cell.length_b   1.000
_cell.length_c   1.000
_cell.angle_alpha   90.00
_cell.angle_beta   90.00
_cell.angle_gamma   90.00
#
_symmetry.space_group_name_H-M   'P 1'
#
loop_
_entity.id
_entity.type
_entity.pdbx_description
1 polymer ?
#
loop_
_entity_poly.entity_id
_entity_poly.type
_entity_poly.pdbx_seq_one_letter_code
_entity_poly.pdbx_strand_id
1 'polypeptide(L)'
;MVNGAGLAMATMDIIKLMGGSPANFLDVGGGASVEKVSKAFEILVSNPTVKVVLINIFGGIMRCDYVAQGVVNALQNISNKVPIVARIKGFKEEEAKRIIKESRLAMMFVDDLEDAVNIAVRQAKET
;
A
#
# COMPACT_ATOMS: atom_id res chain seq x y z
N MET A 1 3.90 -1.99 -1.20
CA MET A 1 4.60 -0.73 -0.83
C MET A 1 4.75 -0.68 0.67
N VAL A 2 5.96 -0.45 1.18
CA VAL A 2 6.28 -0.55 2.61
C VAL A 2 7.23 0.57 3.04
N ASN A 3 7.24 0.96 4.33
CA ASN A 3 8.28 1.83 4.90
C ASN A 3 9.28 1.01 5.75
N GLY A 4 10.51 0.89 5.26
CA GLY A 4 11.62 0.18 5.89
C GLY A 4 11.91 -1.16 5.22
N ALA A 5 13.19 -1.39 4.90
CA ALA A 5 13.65 -2.58 4.20
C ALA A 5 13.34 -3.90 4.94
N GLY A 6 13.51 -3.95 6.26
CA GLY A 6 13.19 -5.13 7.06
C GLY A 6 11.70 -5.48 7.01
N LEU A 7 10.84 -4.47 7.12
CA LEU A 7 9.39 -4.65 7.00
C LEU A 7 9.00 -5.08 5.58
N ALA A 8 9.68 -4.56 4.55
CA ALA A 8 9.43 -4.91 3.16
C ALA A 8 9.77 -6.38 2.87
N MET A 9 10.91 -6.87 3.36
CA MET A 9 11.28 -8.29 3.25
C MET A 9 10.27 -9.18 4.01
N ALA A 10 9.96 -8.85 5.27
CA ALA A 10 8.98 -9.61 6.05
C ALA A 10 7.58 -9.63 5.41
N THR A 11 7.18 -8.52 4.77
CA THR A 11 5.91 -8.44 4.04
C THR A 11 5.91 -9.37 2.82
N MET A 12 7.03 -9.47 2.09
CA MET A 12 7.15 -10.42 0.99
C MET A 12 7.12 -11.87 1.47
N ASP A 13 7.80 -12.16 2.58
CA ASP A 13 7.85 -13.49 3.16
C ASP A 13 6.46 -13.96 3.58
N ILE A 14 5.69 -13.13 4.29
CA ILE A 14 4.33 -13.51 4.70
C ILE A 14 3.38 -13.66 3.49
N ILE A 15 3.51 -12.82 2.45
CA ILE A 15 2.76 -13.02 1.19
C ILE A 15 3.07 -14.40 0.61
N LYS A 16 4.35 -14.78 0.60
CA LYS A 16 4.78 -16.07 0.05
C LYS A 16 4.29 -17.24 0.90
N LEU A 17 4.38 -17.13 2.23
CA LEU A 17 3.90 -18.13 3.18
C LEU A 17 2.39 -18.38 3.04
N MET A 18 1.61 -17.34 2.73
CA MET A 18 0.16 -17.45 2.48
C MET A 18 -0.20 -17.89 1.05
N GLY A 19 0.79 -18.30 0.24
CA GLY A 19 0.57 -18.80 -1.11
C GLY A 19 0.33 -17.70 -2.15
N GLY A 20 0.67 -16.46 -1.85
CA GLY A 20 0.78 -15.38 -2.82
C GLY A 20 2.13 -15.36 -3.53
N SER A 21 2.25 -14.49 -4.53
CA SER A 21 3.54 -14.20 -5.18
C SER A 21 3.77 -12.69 -5.16
N PRO A 22 4.71 -12.17 -4.34
CA PRO A 22 4.99 -10.74 -4.31
C PRO A 22 5.52 -10.31 -5.69
N ALA A 23 4.90 -9.29 -6.29
CA ALA A 23 5.29 -8.79 -7.61
C ALA A 23 6.60 -7.99 -7.57
N ASN A 24 6.93 -7.41 -6.42
CA ASN A 24 8.10 -6.56 -6.27
C ASN A 24 8.51 -6.40 -4.79
N PHE A 25 9.71 -5.86 -4.61
CA PHE A 25 10.16 -5.21 -3.38
C PHE A 25 10.07 -3.69 -3.56
N LEU A 26 9.49 -2.96 -2.60
CA LEU A 26 9.47 -1.49 -2.63
C LEU A 26 9.40 -0.92 -1.23
N ASP A 27 10.53 -0.37 -0.80
CA ASP A 27 10.69 0.46 0.39
C ASP A 27 10.64 1.95 -0.01
N VAL A 28 9.67 2.71 0.52
CA VAL A 28 9.59 4.17 0.31
C VAL A 28 10.52 4.95 1.25
N GLY A 29 10.97 4.33 2.35
CA GLY A 29 11.72 4.92 3.44
C GLY A 29 10.82 5.58 4.50
N GLY A 30 11.31 5.65 5.74
CA GLY A 30 10.53 6.14 6.88
C GLY A 30 10.18 7.64 6.85
N GLY A 31 10.86 8.44 6.02
CA GLY A 31 10.62 9.89 5.89
C GLY A 31 10.16 10.30 4.49
N ALA A 32 9.45 9.43 3.78
CA ALA A 32 9.07 9.70 2.39
C ALA A 32 8.12 10.91 2.27
N SER A 33 8.39 11.78 1.29
CA SER A 33 7.50 12.89 0.94
C SER A 33 6.30 12.39 0.13
N VAL A 34 5.29 13.24 -0.01
CA VAL A 34 4.08 12.97 -0.82
C VAL A 34 4.47 12.63 -2.27
N GLU A 35 5.42 13.38 -2.85
CA GLU A 35 5.88 13.19 -4.23
C GLU A 35 6.57 11.84 -4.40
N LYS A 36 7.41 11.45 -3.43
CA LYS A 36 8.10 10.17 -3.45
C LYS A 36 7.11 9.00 -3.36
N VAL A 37 6.10 9.10 -2.49
CA VAL A 37 5.04 8.09 -2.40
C VAL A 37 4.23 8.04 -3.70
N SER A 38 3.83 9.19 -4.24
CA SER A 38 3.09 9.25 -5.50
C SER A 38 3.85 8.57 -6.63
N LYS A 39 5.13 8.89 -6.79
CA LYS A 39 5.94 8.31 -7.86
C LYS A 39 6.18 6.81 -7.68
N ALA A 40 6.43 6.39 -6.44
CA ALA A 40 6.57 4.97 -6.11
C ALA A 40 5.28 4.21 -6.42
N PHE A 41 4.13 4.80 -6.14
CA PHE A 41 2.83 4.21 -6.43
C PHE A 41 2.54 4.15 -7.93
N GLU A 42 2.80 5.21 -8.70
CA GLU A 42 2.71 5.21 -10.17
C GLU A 42 3.50 4.06 -10.79
N ILE A 43 4.73 3.84 -10.33
CA ILE A 43 5.58 2.74 -10.81
C ILE A 43 4.91 1.39 -10.55
N LEU A 44 4.33 1.18 -9.37
CA LEU A 44 3.63 -0.07 -9.05
C LEU A 44 2.46 -0.34 -9.99
N VAL A 45 1.57 0.64 -10.15
CA VAL A 45 0.33 0.44 -10.91
C VAL A 45 0.52 0.55 -12.43
N SER A 46 1.67 1.05 -12.89
CA SER A 46 2.07 1.00 -14.30
C SER A 46 2.40 -0.41 -14.79
N ASN A 47 2.72 -1.32 -13.88
CA ASN A 47 3.03 -2.70 -14.22
C ASN A 47 1.72 -3.50 -14.44
N PRO A 48 1.43 -3.96 -15.68
CA PRO A 48 0.17 -4.65 -15.99
C PRO A 48 0.03 -6.02 -15.31
N THR A 49 1.10 -6.57 -14.75
CA THR A 49 1.07 -7.85 -14.02
C THR A 49 0.62 -7.71 -12.57
N VAL A 50 0.53 -6.48 -12.05
CA VAL A 50 0.11 -6.22 -10.67
C VAL A 50 -1.41 -6.34 -10.57
N LYS A 51 -1.86 -7.39 -9.88
CA LYS A 51 -3.28 -7.67 -9.65
C LYS A 51 -3.86 -6.98 -8.42
N VAL A 52 -3.04 -6.79 -7.38
CA VAL A 52 -3.44 -6.18 -6.10
C VAL A 52 -2.24 -5.42 -5.55
N VAL A 53 -2.49 -4.26 -4.95
CA VAL A 53 -1.48 -3.51 -4.21
C VAL A 53 -1.70 -3.68 -2.71
N LEU A 54 -0.68 -4.22 -2.02
CA LEU A 54 -0.61 -4.20 -0.56
C LEU A 54 0.24 -3.00 -0.10
N ILE A 55 -0.37 -2.11 0.67
CA ILE A 55 0.31 -1.04 1.40
C ILE A 55 0.47 -1.50 2.85
N ASN A 56 1.70 -1.58 3.36
CA ASN A 56 1.98 -1.91 4.76
C ASN A 56 2.87 -0.82 5.34
N ILE A 57 2.27 0.13 6.05
CA ILE A 57 2.96 1.22 6.71
C ILE A 57 2.81 1.05 8.22
N PHE A 58 3.93 0.98 8.93
CA PHE A 58 3.94 0.76 10.36
C PHE A 58 4.96 1.64 11.08
N GLY A 59 4.46 2.42 12.04
CA GLY A 59 5.25 3.09 13.09
C GLY A 59 6.16 4.23 12.63
N GLY A 60 6.78 4.86 13.63
CA GLY A 60 7.92 5.78 13.47
C GLY A 60 7.56 7.21 13.03
N ILE A 61 8.52 7.82 12.34
CA ILE A 61 8.48 9.20 11.82
C ILE A 61 7.66 9.34 10.53
N MET A 62 7.18 8.23 9.97
CA MET A 62 6.42 8.25 8.72
C MET A 62 5.04 8.84 8.95
N ARG A 63 4.71 9.84 8.14
CA ARG A 63 3.42 10.50 8.15
C ARG A 63 2.43 9.72 7.30
N CYS A 64 1.45 9.10 7.95
CA CYS A 64 0.42 8.30 7.28
C CYS A 64 -0.42 9.15 6.32
N ASP A 65 -0.67 10.41 6.67
CA ASP A 65 -1.37 11.38 5.82
C ASP A 65 -0.62 11.65 4.52
N TYR A 66 0.71 11.65 4.54
CA TYR A 66 1.52 11.80 3.32
C TYR A 66 1.43 10.57 2.42
N VAL A 67 1.35 9.38 3.01
CA VAL A 67 1.11 8.15 2.24
C VAL A 67 -0.24 8.21 1.55
N ALA A 68 -1.30 8.52 2.30
CA ALA A 68 -2.64 8.64 1.74
C ALA A 68 -2.69 9.66 0.61
N GLN A 69 -2.17 10.88 0.84
CA GLN A 69 -2.15 11.92 -0.18
C GLN A 69 -1.36 11.51 -1.43
N GLY A 70 -0.20 10.87 -1.26
CA GLY A 70 0.62 10.40 -2.38
C GLY A 70 -0.11 9.34 -3.22
N VAL A 71 -0.81 8.41 -2.58
CA VAL A 71 -1.62 7.39 -3.27
C VAL A 71 -2.79 8.03 -4.01
N VAL A 72 -3.48 9.00 -3.38
CA VAL A 72 -4.57 9.74 -4.03
C VAL A 72 -4.07 10.46 -5.28
N ASN A 73 -2.97 11.19 -5.15
CA ASN A 73 -2.38 11.94 -6.26
C ASN A 73 -1.99 11.02 -7.42
N ALA A 74 -1.36 9.88 -7.11
CA ALA A 74 -0.95 8.90 -8.13
C ALA A 74 -2.16 8.34 -8.91
N LEU A 75 -3.29 8.12 -8.23
CA LEU A 75 -4.47 7.49 -8.83
C LEU A 75 -5.38 8.46 -9.59
N GLN A 76 -5.23 9.77 -9.43
CA GLN A 76 -6.02 10.77 -10.18
C GLN A 76 -5.85 10.63 -11.70
N ASN A 77 -4.67 10.21 -12.16
CA ASN A 77 -4.31 10.15 -13.57
C ASN A 77 -4.27 8.72 -14.14
N ILE A 78 -4.74 7.72 -13.38
CA ILE A 78 -4.58 6.31 -13.74
C ILE A 78 -5.94 5.65 -13.88
N SER A 79 -6.23 5.19 -15.10
CA SER A 79 -7.49 4.52 -15.45
C SER A 79 -7.58 3.09 -14.90
N ASN A 80 -6.45 2.47 -14.56
CA ASN A 80 -6.39 1.08 -14.12
C ASN A 80 -6.83 0.95 -12.67
N LYS A 81 -7.91 0.19 -12.44
CA LYS A 81 -8.50 -0.01 -11.11
C LYS A 81 -7.92 -1.26 -10.47
N VAL A 82 -6.70 -1.17 -9.96
CA VAL A 82 -6.08 -2.24 -9.17
C VAL A 82 -6.62 -2.15 -7.73
N PRO A 83 -7.16 -3.24 -7.14
CA PRO A 83 -7.56 -3.27 -5.74
C PRO A 83 -6.41 -2.93 -4.80
N ILE A 84 -6.71 -2.15 -3.75
CA ILE A 84 -5.71 -1.73 -2.76
C ILE A 84 -6.14 -2.22 -1.38
N VAL A 85 -5.26 -2.99 -0.75
CA VAL A 85 -5.36 -3.38 0.66
C VAL A 85 -4.29 -2.62 1.42
N ALA A 86 -4.70 -1.92 2.48
CA ALA A 86 -3.83 -1.02 3.20
C ALA A 86 -3.86 -1.29 4.71
N ARG A 87 -2.70 -1.65 5.25
CA ARG A 87 -2.41 -1.54 6.67
C ARG A 87 -1.62 -0.27 6.89
N ILE A 88 -2.23 0.74 7.50
CA ILE A 88 -1.59 2.02 7.80
C ILE A 88 -1.71 2.25 9.31
N LYS A 89 -0.56 2.21 9.99
CA LYS A 89 -0.45 2.40 11.44
C LYS A 89 0.62 3.42 11.77
N GLY A 90 0.26 4.45 12.54
CA GLY A 90 1.24 5.40 13.08
C GLY A 90 0.79 6.86 13.10
N PHE A 91 1.75 7.76 12.94
CA PHE A 91 1.51 9.20 13.08
C PHE A 91 0.55 9.71 12.00
N LYS A 92 -0.52 10.38 12.43
CA LYS A 92 -1.62 10.89 11.58
C LYS A 92 -2.40 9.81 10.81
N GLU A 93 -2.52 8.60 11.35
CA GLU A 93 -3.36 7.53 10.79
C GLU A 93 -4.81 7.96 10.53
N GLU A 94 -5.44 8.65 11.49
CA GLU A 94 -6.84 9.09 11.33
C GLU A 94 -7.02 10.10 10.20
N GLU A 95 -6.04 10.97 9.98
CA GLU A 95 -6.04 11.90 8.85
C GLU A 95 -5.88 11.16 7.53
N ALA A 96 -5.01 10.14 7.49
CA ALA A 96 -4.84 9.28 6.31
C ALA A 96 -6.15 8.58 5.91
N LYS A 97 -6.87 8.01 6.89
CA LYS A 97 -8.18 7.39 6.68
C LYS A 97 -9.20 8.39 6.13
N ARG A 98 -9.20 9.63 6.66
CA ARG A 98 -10.07 10.71 6.17
C ARG A 98 -9.79 11.07 4.71
N ILE A 99 -8.52 11.32 4.36
CA ILE A 99 -8.08 11.65 2.99
C ILE A 99 -8.55 10.58 2.00
N ILE A 100 -8.35 9.29 2.33
CA ILE A 100 -8.78 8.19 1.45
C ILE A 100 -10.30 8.14 1.33
N LYS A 101 -11.05 8.29 2.43
CA LYS A 101 -12.52 8.28 2.40
C LYS A 101 -13.08 9.41 1.51
N GLU A 102 -12.49 10.59 1.57
CA GLU A 102 -12.90 11.75 0.78
C GLU A 102 -12.55 11.60 -0.70
N SER A 103 -11.44 10.91 -1.01
CA SER A 103 -11.00 10.67 -2.39
C SER A 103 -11.88 9.69 -3.20
N ARG A 104 -12.81 8.99 -2.54
CA ARG A 104 -13.66 7.93 -3.11
C ARG A 104 -12.88 6.79 -3.77
N LEU A 105 -11.61 6.63 -3.40
CA LEU A 105 -10.80 5.50 -3.83
C LEU A 105 -11.27 4.23 -3.15
N ALA A 106 -11.34 3.15 -3.93
CA ALA A 106 -11.62 1.82 -3.42
C ALA A 106 -10.34 1.26 -2.76
N MET A 107 -10.12 1.61 -1.50
CA MET A 107 -9.02 1.12 -0.67
C MET A 107 -9.60 0.50 0.61
N MET A 108 -9.18 -0.72 0.92
CA MET A 108 -9.58 -1.43 2.12
C MET A 108 -8.54 -1.23 3.22
N PHE A 109 -8.95 -0.62 4.33
CA PHE A 109 -8.11 -0.53 5.52
C PHE A 109 -8.23 -1.79 6.37
N VAL A 110 -7.09 -2.34 6.76
CA VAL A 110 -6.98 -3.54 7.60
C VAL A 110 -5.95 -3.28 8.69
N ASP A 111 -6.28 -3.57 9.94
CA ASP A 111 -5.42 -3.24 11.07
C ASP A 111 -4.28 -4.25 11.26
N ASP A 112 -4.59 -5.52 11.08
CA ASP A 112 -3.64 -6.62 11.24
C ASP A 112 -2.91 -6.95 9.92
N LEU A 113 -1.64 -7.33 10.03
CA LEU A 113 -0.83 -7.66 8.85
C LEU A 113 -1.24 -8.99 8.23
N GLU A 114 -1.53 -9.99 9.05
CA GLU A 114 -1.92 -11.32 8.61
C GLU A 114 -3.23 -11.23 7.82
N ASP A 115 -4.21 -10.50 8.36
CA ASP A 115 -5.49 -10.24 7.68
C ASP A 115 -5.30 -9.47 6.37
N ALA A 116 -4.47 -8.41 6.38
CA ALA A 116 -4.22 -7.61 5.18
C ALA A 116 -3.61 -8.46 4.06
N VAL A 117 -2.68 -9.34 4.39
CA VAL A 117 -2.02 -10.23 3.44
C VAL A 117 -3.00 -11.30 2.94
N ASN A 118 -3.76 -11.95 3.83
CA ASN A 118 -4.78 -12.93 3.44
C ASN A 118 -5.81 -12.36 2.47
N ILE A 119 -6.30 -11.14 2.73
CA ILE A 119 -7.24 -10.43 1.84
C ILE A 119 -6.58 -10.14 0.50
N ALA A 120 -5.35 -9.61 0.49
CA ALA A 120 -4.64 -9.29 -0.75
C ALA A 120 -4.37 -10.53 -1.61
N VAL A 121 -3.96 -11.64 -0.99
CA VAL A 121 -3.74 -12.91 -1.69
C VAL A 121 -5.03 -13.46 -2.26
N ARG A 122 -6.15 -13.39 -1.51
CA ARG A 122 -7.46 -13.81 -2.01
C ARG A 122 -7.90 -12.98 -3.21
N GLN A 123 -7.85 -11.65 -3.11
CA GLN A 123 -8.22 -10.75 -4.20
C GLN A 123 -7.39 -10.99 -5.46
N ALA A 124 -6.09 -11.28 -5.31
CA ALA A 124 -5.20 -11.54 -6.44
C ALA A 124 -5.51 -12.87 -7.18
N LYS A 125 -6.20 -13.81 -6.54
CA LYS A 125 -6.67 -15.06 -7.17
C LYS A 125 -7.99 -14.89 -7.93
N GLU A 126 -8.80 -13.91 -7.51
CA GLU A 126 -10.12 -13.61 -8.10
C GLU A 126 -10.04 -12.64 -9.30
N THR A 127 -8.90 -11.98 -9.49
CA THR A 127 -8.60 -11.05 -10.60
C THR A 127 -7.73 -11.72 -11.65
#